data_AF-A0A6J4TSY5-F1
#
_entry.id   AF-A0A6J4TSY5-F1
#
_cell.length_a   1.000
_cell.length_b   1.000
_cell.length_c   1.000
_cell.angle_alpha   90.00
_cell.angle_beta   90.00
_cell.angle_gamma   90.00
#
_symmetry.space_group_name_H-M   'P 1'
#
loop_
_entity.id
_entity.type
_entity.pdbx_description
1 polymer ?
#
loop_
_entity_poly.entity_id
_entity_poly.type
_entity_poly.pdbx_seq_one_letter_code
_entity_poly.pdbx_strand_id
1 'polypeptide(L)'
;YDEEAKKVDFSHNPFSMPQGELEALETKDPLDILAWQYDIVCNGVELSSGAIRNHRPDIMYKAFEIAGYSQAEVDSNFSGMINAFKFGAPPHGGSAPGIDRIVMLLAGEPNIREVVVFPMNQKAEDLMMNAPAPVSAKQLKELSIKVVGEAAASKL
;
A
#
# COMPACT_ATOMS: atom_id res chain seq x y z
N TYR A 1 14.68 7.84 -6.83
CA TYR A 1 15.50 8.48 -5.79
C TYR A 1 14.57 9.32 -4.94
N ASP A 2 14.64 9.19 -3.63
CA ASP A 2 13.92 10.05 -2.70
C ASP A 2 14.79 11.29 -2.43
N GLU A 3 14.35 12.45 -2.92
CA GLU A 3 15.07 13.73 -2.80
C GLU A 3 15.11 14.27 -1.36
N GLU A 4 14.10 13.96 -0.54
CA GLU A 4 14.02 14.44 0.84
C GLU A 4 14.93 13.60 1.75
N ALA A 5 14.83 12.28 1.64
CA ALA A 5 15.64 11.33 2.39
C ALA A 5 17.06 11.15 1.79
N LYS A 6 17.30 11.68 0.59
CA LYS A 6 18.56 11.60 -0.17
C LYS A 6 19.06 10.17 -0.36
N LYS A 7 18.15 9.22 -0.60
CA LYS A 7 18.48 7.81 -0.76
C LYS A 7 17.70 7.17 -1.90
N VAL A 8 18.17 6.01 -2.36
CA VAL A 8 17.36 5.14 -3.23
C VAL A 8 16.26 4.51 -2.37
N ASP A 9 15.03 4.55 -2.88
CA ASP A 9 13.88 3.89 -2.26
C ASP A 9 12.92 3.43 -3.37
N PHE A 10 11.94 2.60 -3.00
CA PHE A 10 10.94 2.07 -3.91
C PHE A 10 9.93 3.16 -4.30
N SER A 11 9.67 3.32 -5.60
CA SER A 11 8.64 4.24 -6.10
C SER A 11 7.21 3.72 -5.89
N HIS A 12 7.05 2.40 -5.84
CA HIS A 12 5.77 1.72 -5.71
C HIS A 12 5.90 0.57 -4.69
N ASN A 13 5.14 -0.51 -4.89
CA ASN A 13 5.20 -1.68 -4.02
C ASN A 13 6.58 -2.38 -4.11
N PRO A 14 7.26 -2.62 -2.96
CA PRO A 14 8.62 -3.16 -2.91
C PRO A 14 8.73 -4.64 -3.32
N PHE A 15 7.61 -5.31 -3.54
CA PHE A 15 7.53 -6.73 -3.91
C PHE A 15 7.34 -6.93 -5.42
N SER A 16 7.64 -5.93 -6.23
CA SER A 16 7.52 -6.02 -7.68
C SER A 16 8.78 -6.63 -8.27
N MET A 17 8.63 -7.51 -9.27
CA MET A 17 9.77 -8.17 -9.90
C MET A 17 10.55 -7.17 -10.76
N PRO A 18 11.85 -6.95 -10.52
CA PRO A 18 12.69 -6.13 -11.39
C PRO A 18 12.88 -6.81 -12.75
N GLN A 19 12.91 -6.02 -13.82
CA GLN A 19 13.23 -6.51 -15.15
C GLN A 19 14.72 -6.85 -15.24
N GLY A 20 15.02 -8.12 -15.52
CA GLY A 20 16.37 -8.68 -15.42
C GLY A 20 16.70 -9.28 -14.05
N GLU A 21 15.71 -9.39 -13.15
CA GLU A 21 15.81 -10.15 -11.91
C GLU A 21 17.03 -9.77 -11.05
N LEU A 22 17.77 -10.76 -10.52
CA LEU A 22 18.94 -10.55 -9.67
C LEU A 22 20.10 -9.87 -10.42
N GLU A 23 20.33 -10.25 -11.67
CA GLU A 23 21.44 -9.70 -12.47
C GLU A 23 21.30 -8.19 -12.65
N ALA A 24 20.07 -7.71 -12.88
CA ALA A 24 19.81 -6.27 -12.97
C ALA A 24 20.16 -5.54 -11.68
N LEU A 25 19.79 -6.09 -10.51
CA LEU A 25 20.08 -5.52 -9.20
C LEU A 25 21.58 -5.51 -8.86
N GLU A 26 22.36 -6.42 -9.45
CA GLU A 26 23.81 -6.52 -9.20
C GLU A 26 24.65 -5.68 -10.16
N THR A 27 24.16 -5.42 -11.37
CA THR A 27 24.99 -4.90 -12.47
C THR A 27 24.57 -3.52 -12.99
N LYS A 28 23.34 -3.07 -12.75
CA LYS A 28 22.82 -1.80 -13.26
C LYS A 28 22.80 -0.71 -12.19
N ASP A 29 22.74 0.55 -12.63
CA ASP A 29 22.36 1.65 -11.75
C ASP A 29 20.94 1.38 -11.22
N PRO A 30 20.71 1.37 -9.89
CA PRO A 30 19.40 1.14 -9.31
C PRO A 30 18.27 2.02 -9.87
N LEU A 31 18.58 3.23 -10.33
CA LEU A 31 17.60 4.17 -10.87
C LEU A 31 17.18 3.86 -12.31
N ASP A 32 17.95 3.03 -13.02
CA ASP A 32 17.65 2.58 -14.39
C ASP A 32 16.91 1.22 -14.41
N ILE A 33 16.72 0.60 -13.26
CA ILE A 33 16.06 -0.71 -13.14
C ILE A 33 14.54 -0.52 -13.25
N LEU A 34 13.98 -0.97 -14.36
CA LEU A 34 12.53 -1.04 -14.54
C LEU A 34 11.94 -2.22 -13.76
N ALA A 35 10.69 -2.09 -13.31
CA ALA A 35 9.93 -3.19 -12.75
C ALA A 35 8.89 -3.72 -13.76
N TRP A 36 8.44 -4.96 -13.57
CA TRP A 36 7.26 -5.49 -14.25
C TRP A 36 5.97 -4.94 -13.62
N GLN A 37 5.76 -3.64 -13.77
CA GLN A 37 4.63 -2.88 -13.24
C GLN A 37 3.85 -2.23 -14.37
N TYR A 38 2.57 -1.99 -14.16
CA TYR A 38 1.70 -1.38 -15.14
C TYR A 38 0.51 -0.68 -14.48
N ASP A 39 0.07 0.40 -15.11
CA ASP A 39 -1.14 1.14 -14.75
C ASP A 39 -2.12 1.14 -15.91
N ILE A 40 -3.41 1.11 -15.60
CA ILE A 40 -4.50 1.30 -16.55
C ILE A 40 -5.05 2.70 -16.33
N VAL A 41 -4.85 3.58 -17.31
CA VAL A 41 -5.27 4.99 -17.25
C VAL A 41 -6.35 5.23 -18.30
N CYS A 42 -7.43 5.92 -17.92
CA CYS A 42 -8.51 6.33 -18.80
C CYS A 42 -8.82 7.82 -18.56
N ASN A 43 -8.89 8.61 -19.63
CA ASN A 43 -9.21 10.04 -19.57
C ASN A 43 -8.34 10.83 -18.56
N GLY A 44 -7.05 10.48 -18.45
CA GLY A 44 -6.12 11.11 -17.51
C GLY A 44 -6.28 10.66 -16.05
N VAL A 45 -7.07 9.63 -15.79
CA VAL A 45 -7.36 9.10 -14.45
C VAL A 45 -6.88 7.65 -14.34
N GLU A 46 -6.07 7.34 -13.34
CA GLU A 46 -5.63 5.97 -13.03
C GLU A 46 -6.80 5.14 -12.49
N LEU A 47 -7.12 4.03 -13.17
CA LEU A 47 -8.22 3.12 -12.83
C LEU A 47 -7.77 1.86 -12.10
N SER A 48 -6.55 1.41 -12.36
CA SER A 48 -6.00 0.18 -11.79
C SER A 48 -4.49 0.24 -11.88
N SER A 49 -3.83 -0.36 -10.90
CA SER A 49 -2.38 -0.59 -10.92
C SER A 49 -2.10 -2.07 -10.64
N GLY A 50 -1.03 -2.59 -11.20
CA GLY A 50 -0.65 -3.99 -11.09
C GLY A 50 0.83 -4.23 -11.27
N ALA A 51 1.25 -5.44 -10.89
CA ALA A 51 2.63 -5.86 -11.02
C ALA A 51 2.75 -7.39 -11.11
N ILE A 52 3.82 -7.85 -11.75
CA ILE A 52 4.38 -9.17 -11.49
C ILE A 52 5.14 -9.09 -10.18
N ARG A 53 4.84 -10.02 -9.28
CA ARG A 53 5.37 -10.05 -7.93
C ARG A 53 6.65 -10.87 -7.88
N ASN A 54 7.57 -10.40 -7.06
CA ASN A 54 8.73 -11.15 -6.70
C ASN A 54 8.32 -12.37 -5.85
N HIS A 55 8.72 -13.55 -6.28
CA HIS A 55 8.48 -14.84 -5.61
C HIS A 55 9.77 -15.46 -5.07
N ARG A 56 10.91 -14.76 -5.23
CA ARG A 56 12.27 -15.22 -4.96
C ARG A 56 12.87 -14.43 -3.79
N PRO A 57 13.19 -15.09 -2.65
CA PRO A 57 13.74 -14.40 -1.49
C PRO A 57 15.05 -13.66 -1.75
N ASP A 58 15.96 -14.24 -2.53
CA ASP A 58 17.27 -13.67 -2.84
C ASP A 58 17.16 -12.34 -3.61
N ILE A 59 16.31 -12.28 -4.63
CA ILE A 59 16.02 -11.03 -5.35
C ILE A 59 15.40 -10.01 -4.37
N MET A 60 14.51 -10.46 -3.50
CA MET A 60 13.82 -9.56 -2.59
C MET A 60 14.80 -8.94 -1.58
N TYR A 61 15.61 -9.75 -0.92
CA TYR A 61 16.64 -9.25 -0.01
C TYR A 61 17.60 -8.30 -0.72
N LYS A 62 18.00 -8.61 -1.96
CA LYS A 62 18.89 -7.71 -2.71
C LYS A 62 18.25 -6.36 -3.03
N ALA A 63 16.98 -6.35 -3.44
CA ALA A 63 16.26 -5.11 -3.71
C ALA A 63 16.07 -4.26 -2.44
N PHE A 64 15.74 -4.90 -1.31
CA PHE A 64 15.63 -4.22 -0.01
C PHE A 64 16.97 -3.70 0.50
N GLU A 65 18.07 -4.43 0.29
CA GLU A 65 19.43 -3.98 0.61
C GLU A 65 19.77 -2.67 -0.12
N ILE A 66 19.44 -2.58 -1.42
CA ILE A 66 19.66 -1.37 -2.23
C ILE A 66 18.85 -0.18 -1.70
N ALA A 67 17.64 -0.42 -1.18
CA ALA A 67 16.81 0.60 -0.54
C ALA A 67 17.22 0.93 0.91
N GLY A 68 18.27 0.28 1.42
CA GLY A 68 18.87 0.55 2.73
C GLY A 68 18.34 -0.27 3.89
N TYR A 69 17.62 -1.37 3.62
CA TYR A 69 17.09 -2.27 4.66
C TYR A 69 18.04 -3.45 4.88
N SER A 70 18.27 -3.78 6.15
CA SER A 70 18.99 -5.00 6.52
C SER A 70 18.09 -6.23 6.37
N GLN A 71 18.71 -7.40 6.16
CA GLN A 71 17.98 -8.66 6.11
C GLN A 71 17.15 -8.92 7.39
N ALA A 72 17.67 -8.55 8.56
CA ALA A 72 16.96 -8.71 9.83
C ALA A 72 15.68 -7.88 9.91
N GLU A 73 15.70 -6.65 9.38
CA GLU A 73 14.51 -5.80 9.30
C GLU A 73 13.46 -6.38 8.34
N VAL A 74 13.89 -6.88 7.18
CA VAL A 74 13.01 -7.53 6.21
C VAL A 74 12.37 -8.77 6.82
N ASP A 75 13.15 -9.61 7.49
CA ASP A 75 12.65 -10.83 8.14
C ASP A 75 11.68 -10.51 9.28
N SER A 76 11.94 -9.46 10.07
CA SER A 76 11.02 -9.04 11.14
C SER A 76 9.70 -8.51 10.58
N ASN A 77 9.75 -7.66 9.55
CA ASN A 77 8.56 -7.00 9.01
C ASN A 77 7.73 -7.91 8.08
N PHE A 78 8.35 -8.88 7.41
CA PHE A 78 7.72 -9.72 6.38
C PHE A 78 7.90 -11.22 6.59
N SER A 79 8.14 -11.65 7.84
CA SER A 79 8.41 -13.04 8.24
C SER A 79 7.49 -14.07 7.59
N GLY A 80 6.16 -13.87 7.65
CA GLY A 80 5.19 -14.79 7.09
C GLY A 80 5.33 -14.97 5.58
N MET A 81 5.55 -13.87 4.86
CA MET A 81 5.69 -13.86 3.41
C MET A 81 7.03 -14.47 2.96
N ILE A 82 8.14 -14.08 3.59
CA ILE A 82 9.47 -14.67 3.37
C ILE A 82 9.43 -16.19 3.55
N ASN A 83 8.80 -16.65 4.62
CA ASN A 83 8.70 -18.07 4.92
C ASN A 83 7.86 -18.80 3.87
N ALA A 84 6.75 -18.22 3.42
CA ALA A 84 5.94 -18.79 2.34
C ALA A 84 6.75 -18.96 1.04
N PHE A 85 7.58 -17.98 0.66
CA PHE A 85 8.39 -18.05 -0.57
C PHE A 85 9.42 -19.19 -0.54
N LYS A 86 9.96 -19.53 0.63
CA LYS A 86 10.90 -20.66 0.80
C LYS A 86 10.29 -22.02 0.47
N PHE A 87 8.96 -22.16 0.47
CA PHE A 87 8.26 -23.38 0.08
C PHE A 87 7.92 -23.44 -1.41
N GLY A 88 8.45 -22.52 -2.23
CA GLY A 88 8.28 -22.54 -3.68
C GLY A 88 7.05 -21.78 -4.14
N ALA A 89 6.96 -20.49 -3.80
CA ALA A 89 5.95 -19.61 -4.38
C ALA A 89 6.13 -19.53 -5.91
N PRO A 90 5.08 -19.76 -6.71
CA PRO A 90 5.20 -19.66 -8.17
C PRO A 90 5.33 -18.20 -8.62
N PRO A 91 5.83 -17.96 -9.85
CA PRO A 91 5.67 -16.67 -10.50
C PRO A 91 4.19 -16.25 -10.49
N HIS A 92 3.91 -15.07 -9.96
CA HIS A 92 2.55 -14.58 -9.78
C HIS A 92 2.48 -13.08 -10.04
N GLY A 93 1.27 -12.59 -10.31
CA GLY A 93 1.02 -11.18 -10.56
C GLY A 93 -0.46 -10.89 -10.43
N GLY A 94 -0.80 -9.61 -10.42
CA GLY A 94 -2.19 -9.18 -10.33
C GLY A 94 -2.32 -7.68 -10.49
N SER A 95 -3.57 -7.21 -10.43
CA SER A 95 -3.93 -5.80 -10.47
C SER A 95 -5.06 -5.52 -9.47
N ALA A 96 -5.18 -4.27 -9.07
CA ALA A 96 -6.22 -3.80 -8.15
C ALA A 96 -7.00 -2.64 -8.81
N PRO A 97 -8.21 -2.89 -9.33
CA PRO A 97 -9.04 -1.85 -9.92
C PRO A 97 -9.72 -0.99 -8.84
N GLY A 98 -9.64 0.33 -8.99
CA GLY A 98 -10.39 1.31 -8.21
C GLY A 98 -11.84 1.37 -8.68
N ILE A 99 -12.67 0.43 -8.20
CA ILE A 99 -14.06 0.25 -8.65
C ILE A 99 -14.86 1.55 -8.53
N ASP A 100 -14.79 2.26 -7.41
CA ASP A 100 -15.55 3.51 -7.21
C ASP A 100 -15.19 4.57 -8.25
N ARG A 101 -13.91 4.64 -8.63
CA ARG A 101 -13.40 5.58 -9.63
C ARG A 101 -13.84 5.17 -11.04
N ILE A 102 -13.84 3.87 -11.34
CA ILE A 102 -14.36 3.35 -12.61
C ILE A 102 -15.84 3.71 -12.74
N VAL A 103 -16.65 3.45 -11.70
CA VAL A 103 -18.08 3.77 -11.71
C VAL A 103 -18.32 5.27 -11.81
N MET A 104 -17.57 6.10 -11.06
CA MET A 104 -17.61 7.56 -11.14
C MET A 104 -17.40 8.06 -12.57
N LEU A 105 -16.39 7.55 -13.28
CA LEU A 105 -16.13 7.95 -14.66
C LEU A 105 -17.21 7.48 -15.64
N LEU A 106 -17.71 6.25 -15.46
CA LEU A 106 -18.79 5.70 -16.30
C LEU A 106 -20.11 6.45 -16.11
N ALA A 107 -20.39 6.90 -14.89
CA ALA A 107 -21.56 7.69 -14.56
C ALA A 107 -21.40 9.18 -14.92
N GLY A 108 -20.18 9.63 -15.23
CA GLY A 108 -19.90 11.04 -15.52
C GLY A 108 -19.93 11.93 -14.27
N GLU A 109 -19.68 11.35 -13.10
CA GLU A 109 -19.77 12.05 -11.83
C GLU A 109 -18.47 12.80 -11.48
N PRO A 110 -18.55 13.96 -10.82
CA PRO A 110 -17.38 14.78 -10.50
C PRO A 110 -16.59 14.24 -9.30
N ASN A 111 -17.17 13.31 -8.52
CA ASN A 111 -16.55 12.80 -7.31
C ASN A 111 -17.03 11.38 -6.98
N ILE A 112 -16.15 10.56 -6.38
CA ILE A 112 -16.49 9.20 -5.95
C ILE A 112 -17.61 9.17 -4.91
N ARG A 113 -17.84 10.26 -4.17
CA ARG A 113 -18.94 10.35 -3.21
C ARG A 113 -20.32 10.21 -3.86
N GLU A 114 -20.46 10.60 -5.12
CA GLU A 114 -21.73 10.49 -5.85
C GLU A 114 -22.09 9.05 -6.21
N VAL A 115 -21.12 8.11 -6.13
CA VAL A 115 -21.32 6.68 -6.44
C VAL A 115 -21.19 5.79 -5.21
N VAL A 116 -21.06 6.36 -4.01
CA VAL A 116 -21.01 5.67 -2.73
C VAL A 116 -22.27 6.02 -1.94
N VAL A 117 -23.02 5.02 -1.49
CA VAL A 117 -24.34 5.22 -0.86
C VAL A 117 -24.27 6.05 0.43
N PHE A 118 -23.25 5.81 1.26
CA PHE A 118 -23.03 6.53 2.53
C PHE A 118 -21.57 7.02 2.59
N PRO A 119 -21.24 8.11 1.88
CA PRO A 119 -19.87 8.59 1.79
C PRO A 119 -19.47 9.35 3.07
N MET A 120 -18.19 9.28 3.41
CA MET A 120 -17.61 10.14 4.45
C MET A 120 -17.24 11.52 3.90
N ASN A 121 -17.23 12.53 4.76
CA ASN A 121 -16.73 13.86 4.41
C ASN A 121 -15.18 13.87 4.29
N GLN A 122 -14.58 15.03 4.02
CA GLN A 122 -13.11 15.14 3.89
C GLN A 122 -12.34 14.90 5.19
N LYS A 123 -13.02 14.93 6.34
CA LYS A 123 -12.46 14.61 7.66
C LYS A 123 -12.67 13.14 8.06
N ALA A 124 -13.11 12.30 7.13
CA ALA A 124 -13.48 10.90 7.37
C ALA A 124 -14.60 10.72 8.40
N GLU A 125 -15.54 11.67 8.45
CA GLU A 125 -16.72 11.61 9.32
C GLU A 125 -17.94 11.13 8.52
N ASP A 126 -18.72 10.22 9.09
CA ASP A 126 -20.06 9.86 8.64
C ASP A 126 -21.06 10.72 9.41
N LEU A 127 -21.64 11.71 8.71
CA LEU A 127 -22.57 12.67 9.30
C LEU A 127 -23.97 12.09 9.53
N MET A 128 -24.33 11.01 8.84
CA MET A 128 -25.62 10.36 9.03
C MET A 128 -25.62 9.54 10.32
N MET A 129 -24.52 8.84 10.58
CA MET A 129 -24.35 7.99 11.76
C MET A 129 -23.69 8.71 12.95
N ASN A 130 -23.26 9.97 12.78
CA ASN A 130 -22.45 10.71 13.76
C ASN A 130 -21.20 9.92 14.19
N ALA A 131 -20.43 9.44 13.20
CA ALA A 131 -19.20 8.67 13.42
C ALA A 131 -17.96 9.41 12.88
N PRO A 132 -16.77 9.29 13.51
CA PRO A 132 -16.48 8.47 14.70
C PRO A 132 -17.13 9.02 15.97
N ALA A 133 -17.43 8.11 16.92
CA ALA A 133 -18.12 8.41 18.17
C ALA A 133 -17.31 7.94 19.38
N PRO A 134 -17.49 8.54 20.57
CA PRO A 134 -16.82 8.09 21.79
C PRO A 134 -17.28 6.68 22.20
N VAL A 135 -16.36 5.89 22.76
CA VAL A 135 -16.62 4.57 23.32
C VAL A 135 -16.68 4.61 24.86
N SER A 136 -17.42 3.69 25.47
CA SER A 136 -17.56 3.67 26.93
C SER A 136 -16.28 3.22 27.64
N ALA A 137 -16.08 3.70 28.87
CA ALA A 137 -14.97 3.27 29.72
C ALA A 137 -14.95 1.76 29.99
N LYS A 138 -16.14 1.12 30.01
CA LYS A 138 -16.27 -0.34 30.15
C LYS A 138 -15.66 -1.08 28.96
N GLN A 139 -15.98 -0.67 27.73
CA GLN A 139 -15.43 -1.25 26.50
C GLN A 139 -13.91 -1.08 26.42
N LEU A 140 -13.40 0.11 26.75
CA LEU A 140 -11.96 0.37 26.81
C LEU A 140 -11.26 -0.53 27.82
N LYS A 141 -11.85 -0.70 29.02
CA LYS A 141 -11.31 -1.59 30.06
C LYS A 141 -11.30 -3.06 29.62
N GLU A 142 -12.36 -3.52 28.96
CA GLU A 142 -12.45 -4.89 28.44
C GLU A 142 -11.34 -5.19 27.43
N LEU A 143 -11.00 -4.22 26.57
CA LEU A 143 -9.91 -4.34 25.60
C LEU A 143 -8.52 -4.00 26.17
N SER A 144 -8.43 -3.66 27.47
CA SER A 144 -7.21 -3.19 28.12
C SER A 144 -6.58 -1.95 27.47
N ILE A 145 -7.42 -1.07 26.91
CA ILE A 145 -7.02 0.17 26.24
C ILE A 145 -7.21 1.35 27.19
N LYS A 146 -6.21 2.25 27.23
CA LYS A 146 -6.29 3.54 27.90
C LYS A 146 -6.03 4.65 26.89
N VAL A 147 -6.98 5.58 26.74
CA VAL A 147 -6.78 6.79 25.94
C VAL A 147 -5.83 7.73 26.69
N VAL A 148 -4.78 8.20 26.02
CA VAL A 148 -3.79 9.15 26.56
C VAL A 148 -3.89 10.44 25.76
N GLY A 149 -4.11 11.56 26.44
CA GLY A 149 -4.39 12.88 25.83
C GLY A 149 -5.87 13.27 25.90
N GLU A 150 -6.19 14.49 25.46
CA GLU A 150 -7.60 14.92 25.33
C GLU A 150 -8.22 14.18 24.14
N ALA A 151 -9.13 13.25 24.40
CA ALA A 151 -10.11 12.86 23.41
C ALA A 151 -10.88 14.13 23.05
N ALA A 152 -10.93 14.48 21.75
CA ALA A 152 -11.70 15.62 21.28
C ALA A 152 -13.10 15.55 21.91
N ALA A 153 -13.36 16.44 22.87
CA ALA A 153 -14.64 16.51 23.53
C ALA A 153 -15.68 16.77 22.46
N SER A 154 -16.56 15.79 22.24
CA SER A 154 -17.76 16.00 21.42
C SER A 154 -18.51 17.17 22.05
N LYS A 155 -18.48 18.33 21.37
CA LYS A 155 -19.31 19.47 21.74
C LYS A 155 -20.74 19.09 21.35
N LEU A 156 -21.53 18.82 22.40
CA LEU A 156 -22.99 18.85 22.53
C LEU A 156 -23.83 18.48 21.29
#